data_AF-A0A1Q7Q1B2-F1
#
_entry.id   AF-A0A1Q7Q1B2-F1
#
_cell.length_a   1.000
_cell.length_b   1.000
_cell.length_c   1.000
_cell.angle_alpha   90.00
_cell.angle_beta   90.00
_cell.angle_gamma   90.00
#
_symmetry.space_group_name_H-M   'P 1'
#
loop_
_entity.id
_entity.type
_entity.pdbx_description
1 polymer ?
#
loop_
_entity_poly.entity_id
_entity_poly.type
_entity_poly.pdbx_seq_one_letter_code
_entity_poly.pdbx_strand_id
1 'polypeptide(L)' 'MHTQDVRLSIARVLTLATEAESARRSYLLEGREESVQSFRKAEEDLAREVDKLASLNSDNSRQQEGRCCRGGKS' A
#
# COMPACT_ATOMS: atom_id res chain seq x y z
N MET A 1 -6.55 -8.14 -15.68
CA MET A 1 -7.06 -7.39 -14.52
C MET A 1 -5.95 -7.29 -13.47
N HIS A 2 -5.02 -6.34 -13.62
CA HIS A 2 -3.98 -6.08 -12.60
C HIS A 2 -3.86 -4.58 -12.30
N THR A 3 -4.10 -3.72 -13.30
CA THR A 3 -4.10 -2.26 -13.12
C THR A 3 -5.19 -1.79 -12.14
N GLN A 4 -6.34 -2.47 -12.06
CA GLN A 4 -7.39 -2.10 -11.10
C GLN A 4 -6.97 -2.40 -9.66
N ASP A 5 -6.39 -3.59 -9.41
CA ASP A 5 -5.88 -3.98 -8.09
C ASP A 5 -4.74 -3.08 -7.61
N VAL A 6 -3.82 -2.73 -8.51
CA VAL A 6 -2.74 -1.77 -8.22
C VAL A 6 -3.32 -0.39 -7.86
N ARG A 7 -4.31 0.11 -8.62
CA ARG A 7 -4.96 1.40 -8.31
C ARG A 7 -5.69 1.36 -6.96
N LEU A 8 -6.37 0.25 -6.65
CA LEU A 8 -7.06 0.08 -5.38
C LEU A 8 -6.07 0.05 -4.20
N SER A 9 -4.95 -0.65 -4.38
CA SER A 9 -3.90 -0.73 -3.36
C SER A 9 -3.22 0.62 -3.12
N ILE A 10 -2.92 1.39 -4.19
CA ILE A 10 -2.42 2.77 -4.05
C ILE A 10 -3.40 3.65 -3.28
N ALA A 11 -4.70 3.57 -3.60
CA ALA A 11 -5.71 4.36 -2.89
C ALA A 11 -5.77 4.01 -1.39
N ARG A 12 -5.66 2.71 -1.04
CA ARG A 12 -5.62 2.26 0.36
C ARG A 12 -4.38 2.76 1.10
N VAL A 13 -3.20 2.67 0.48
CA VAL A 13 -1.95 3.18 1.05
C VAL A 13 -2.07 4.69 1.35
N LEU A 14 -2.64 5.46 0.43
CA LEU A 14 -2.85 6.90 0.64
C LEU A 14 -3.79 7.20 1.82
N THR A 15 -4.91 6.47 1.93
CA THR A 15 -5.84 6.61 3.05
C THR A 15 -5.16 6.32 4.38
N LEU A 16 -4.49 5.16 4.48
CA LEU A 16 -3.83 4.73 5.72
C LEU A 16 -2.72 5.70 6.15
N ALA A 17 -1.94 6.22 5.20
CA ALA A 17 -0.92 7.22 5.50
C ALA A 17 -1.52 8.52 6.06
N THR A 18 -2.64 8.97 5.49
CA THR A 18 -3.34 10.19 5.94
C THR A 18 -3.93 10.01 7.35
N GLU A 19 -4.48 8.82 7.63
CA GLU A 19 -5.01 8.47 8.95
C GLU A 19 -3.89 8.40 10.00
N ALA A 20 -2.75 7.79 9.66
CA ALA A 20 -1.58 7.74 10.53
C ALA A 20 -1.05 9.15 10.86
N GLU A 21 -0.91 10.02 9.86
CA GLU A 21 -0.48 11.41 10.07
C GLU A 21 -1.45 12.17 10.99
N SER A 22 -2.75 12.00 10.76
CA SER A 22 -3.80 12.66 11.54
C SER A 22 -3.80 12.18 12.99
N ALA A 23 -3.72 10.87 13.22
CA ALA A 23 -3.65 10.28 14.56
C ALA A 23 -2.40 10.75 15.31
N ARG A 24 -1.24 10.79 14.62
CA ARG A 24 0.01 11.29 15.21
C ARG A 24 -0.09 12.76 15.61
N ARG A 25 -0.68 13.61 14.76
CA ARG A 25 -0.91 15.02 15.08
C ARG A 25 -1.84 15.19 16.27
N SER A 26 -2.96 14.47 16.32
CA SER A 26 -3.90 14.56 17.44
C SER A 26 -3.23 14.14 18.76
N TYR A 27 -2.42 13.08 18.76
CA TYR A 27 -1.64 12.71 19.93
C TYR A 27 -0.69 13.83 20.39
N LEU A 28 0.08 14.42 19.47
CA LEU A 28 1.05 15.47 19.81
C LEU A 28 0.40 16.77 20.28
N LEU A 29 -0.79 17.10 19.79
CA LEU A 29 -1.49 18.34 20.12
C LEU A 29 -2.38 18.21 21.36
N GLU A 30 -3.01 17.05 21.54
CA GLU A 30 -4.09 16.87 22.52
C GLU A 30 -3.73 15.85 23.61
N GLY A 31 -2.65 15.08 23.45
CA GLY A 31 -2.19 14.10 24.42
C GLY A 31 -3.09 12.88 24.59
N ARG A 32 -4.05 12.65 23.69
CA ARG A 32 -5.01 11.53 23.82
C ARG A 32 -4.35 10.18 23.54
N GLU A 33 -4.33 9.29 24.52
CA GLU A 33 -3.74 7.94 24.38
C GLU A 33 -4.47 7.07 23.33
N GLU A 34 -5.75 7.32 23.07
CA GLU A 34 -6.53 6.66 22.00
C GLU A 34 -5.94 6.92 20.59
N SER A 35 -5.30 8.07 20.41
CA SER A 35 -4.62 8.44 19.18
C SER A 35 -3.34 7.62 18.97
N VAL A 36 -2.70 7.13 20.03
CA VAL A 36 -1.53 6.24 19.95
C VAL A 36 -1.92 4.86 19.42
N GLN A 37 -3.05 4.32 19.87
CA GLN A 37 -3.54 3.03 19.39
C GLN A 37 -3.94 3.11 17.91
N SER A 38 -4.65 4.17 17.53
CA SER A 38 -5.03 4.43 16.14
C SER A 38 -3.80 4.64 15.24
N PHE A 39 -2.79 5.37 15.72
CA PHE A 39 -1.53 5.57 15.01
C PHE A 39 -0.78 4.26 14.77
N ARG A 40 -0.57 3.45 15.83
CA ARG A 40 0.14 2.17 15.71
C ARG A 40 -0.56 1.21 14.75
N LYS A 41 -1.89 1.12 14.84
CA LYS A 41 -2.67 0.30 13.91
C LYS A 41 -2.53 0.77 12.47
N ALA A 42 -2.60 2.08 12.22
CA ALA A 42 -2.44 2.65 10.90
C ALA A 42 -1.03 2.40 10.33
N GLU A 43 0.02 2.44 11.16
CA GLU A 43 1.39 2.07 10.74
C GLU A 43 1.49 0.59 10.33
N GLU A 44 0.93 -0.33 11.12
CA GLU A 44 0.94 -1.75 10.80
C GLU A 44 0.16 -2.06 9.51
N ASP A 45 -1.01 -1.45 9.33
CA ASP A 45 -1.82 -1.61 8.14
C ASP A 45 -1.15 -1.00 6.90
N LEU A 46 -0.48 0.14 7.05
CA LEU A 46 0.29 0.77 5.98
C LEU A 46 1.45 -0.13 5.51
N ALA A 47 2.21 -0.70 6.45
CA ALA A 47 3.30 -1.62 6.13
C ALA A 47 2.79 -2.83 5.31
N ARG A 48 1.67 -3.44 5.75
CA ARG A 48 1.04 -4.58 5.07
C ARG A 48 0.60 -4.23 3.64
N GLU A 49 -0.03 -3.07 3.44
CA GLU A 49 -0.50 -2.67 2.11
C GLU A 49 0.64 -2.26 1.17
N VAL A 50 1.74 -1.70 1.69
CA VAL A 50 2.95 -1.42 0.90
C VAL A 50 3.61 -2.72 0.43
N ASP A 51 3.74 -3.74 1.28
CA ASP A 51 4.28 -5.05 0.90
C ASP A 51 3.42 -5.75 -0.16
N LYS A 52 2.10 -5.62 -0.04
CA LYS A 52 1.14 -6.12 -1.02
C LYS A 52 1.28 -5.40 -2.36
N LEU A 53 1.41 -4.07 -2.34
CA LEU A 53 1.63 -3.28 -3.55
C LEU A 53 2.95 -3.67 -4.24
N ALA A 54 4.02 -3.87 -3.47
CA ALA A 54 5.31 -4.31 -3.99
C ALA A 54 5.23 -5.69 -4.66
N SER A 55 4.46 -6.60 -4.07
CA SER A 55 4.20 -7.93 -4.64
C SER A 55 3.42 -7.84 -5.97
N LEU A 56 2.36 -7.02 -6.01
CA LEU A 56 1.58 -6.79 -7.24
C LEU A 56 2.43 -6.20 -8.38
N ASN A 57 3.39 -5.33 -8.05
CA ASN A 57 4.31 -4.76 -9.04
C ASN A 57 5.36 -5.79 -9.52
N SER A 58 5.86 -6.64 -8.62
CA SER A 58 6.83 -7.69 -8.95
C SER A 58 6.25 -8.76 -9.89
N ASP A 59 4.98 -9.15 -9.67
CA ASP A 59 4.25 -10.02 -10.60
C ASP A 59 4.03 -9.35 -11.96
N ASN A 60 3.81 -8.03 -12.00
CA ASN A 60 3.66 -7.30 -13.25
C ASN A 60 4.97 -7.27 -14.08
N SER A 61 6.14 -7.12 -13.44
CA SER A 61 7.45 -7.21 -14.11
C SER A 61 7.67 -8.59 -14.73
N ARG A 62 7.46 -9.66 -13.95
CA ARG A 62 7.54 -11.05 -14.44
C ARG A 62 6.57 -11.33 -15.59
N GLN A 63 5.35 -10.79 -15.52
CA GLN A 63 4.36 -10.98 -16.57
C GLN A 63 4.69 -10.21 -17.86
N GLN A 64 5.42 -9.08 -17.79
CA GLN A 64 5.92 -8.37 -18.97
C GLN A 64 7.11 -9.10 -19.62
N GLU A 65 8.05 -9.60 -18.82
CA GLU A 65 9.18 -10.41 -19.28
C GLU A 65 8.70 -11.69 -19.99
N GLY A 66 7.75 -12.40 -19.37
CA GLY A 66 7.14 -13.59 -19.95
C GLY A 66 6.35 -13.35 -21.23
N ARG A 67 5.79 -12.14 -21.43
CA ARG A 67 5.14 -11.75 -22.71
C ARG A 67 6.16 -11.44 -23.80
N CYS A 68 7.30 -10.84 -23.46
CA CYS A 68 8.36 -10.54 -24.43
C CYS A 68 8.92 -11.81 -25.07
N CYS A 69 9.11 -12.88 -24.29
CA CYS A 69 9.62 -14.16 -24.80
C CYS A 69 8.57 -15.02 -25.53
N ARG A 70 7.28 -14.67 -25.50
CA ARG A 70 6.20 -15.45 -26.14
C ARG A 70 5.81 -14.97 -27.54
N GLY A 71 6.32 -13.82 -27.98
CA GLY A 71 6.07 -13.25 -29.31
C GLY A 71 7.03 -13.74 -30.42
N GLY A 72 7.88 -14.72 -30.14
CA GLY A 72 8.94 -15.19 -31.05
C GLY A 72 8.83 -16.66 -31.44
N LYS A 73 7.62 -17.22 -31.56
CA LYS A 73 7.41 -18.50 -32.27
C LYS A 73 6.18 -18.41 -33.18
N SER A 74 6.47 -18.69 -34.44
CA SER A 74 5.62 -18.76 -35.64
C SER A 74 5.41 -17.44 -36.36
#